data_AF-A0A0M9WWK5-F1
#
_entry.id   AF-A0A0M9WWK5-F1
#
_cell.length_a   1.000
_cell.length_b   1.000
_cell.length_c   1.000
_cell.angle_alpha   90.00
_cell.angle_beta   90.00
_cell.angle_gamma   90.00
#
_symmetry.space_group_name_H-M   'P 1'
#
loop_
_entity.id
_entity.type
_entity.pdbx_description
1 polymer ?
#
loop_
_entity_poly.entity_id
_entity_poly.type
_entity_poly.pdbx_seq_one_letter_code
_entity_poly.pdbx_strand_id
1 'polypeptide(L)' 'MSVNKSWNALSNEFVKCPVDNCGHIGTIITKTHCKLVHNMTREAVRKRYGMPKRVTKVKESEING' A
#
# COMPACT_ATOMS: atom_id res chain seq x y z
N MET A 1 15.17 -2.20 9.53
CA MET A 1 13.75 -2.12 9.13
C MET A 1 13.64 -2.45 7.64
N SER A 2 13.02 -3.57 7.27
CA SER A 2 12.86 -3.96 5.86
C SER A 2 11.89 -3.01 5.16
N VAL A 3 12.44 -1.96 4.54
CA VAL A 3 11.70 -1.07 3.63
C VAL A 3 11.14 -1.91 2.48
N ASN A 4 9.81 -2.04 2.45
CA ASN A 4 9.10 -2.73 1.38
C ASN A 4 9.44 -2.12 0.02
N LYS A 5 9.87 -2.95 -0.95
CA LYS A 5 10.21 -2.52 -2.31
C LYS A 5 9.10 -2.75 -3.33
N SER A 6 7.94 -3.29 -2.92
CA SER A 6 6.92 -3.82 -3.83
C SER A 6 5.58 -3.09 -3.76
N TRP A 7 4.95 -2.92 -4.93
CA TRP A 7 3.60 -2.36 -5.09
C TRP A 7 2.49 -3.43 -5.01
N ASN A 8 2.90 -4.67 -4.80
CA ASN A 8 2.06 -5.83 -4.52
C ASN A 8 2.27 -6.27 -3.08
N ALA A 9 1.22 -6.82 -2.50
CA ALA A 9 1.26 -7.54 -1.25
C ALA A 9 1.76 -8.98 -1.49
N LEU A 10 2.37 -9.59 -0.48
CA LEU A 10 2.62 -11.02 -0.48
C LEU A 10 1.34 -11.76 -0.05
N SER A 11 1.32 -13.10 -0.17
CA SER A 11 0.17 -13.92 0.21
C SER A 11 -0.31 -13.60 1.63
N ASN A 12 -1.62 -13.34 1.76
CA ASN A 12 -2.31 -12.95 3.00
C ASN A 12 -1.94 -11.56 3.58
N GLU A 13 -1.30 -10.70 2.79
CA GLU A 13 -1.05 -9.30 3.16
C GLU A 13 -1.88 -8.35 2.27
N PHE A 14 -2.01 -7.11 2.73
CA PHE A 14 -2.44 -6.00 1.90
C PHE A 14 -1.36 -4.91 1.87
N VAL A 15 -1.42 -4.02 0.89
CA VAL A 15 -0.60 -2.82 0.79
C VAL A 15 -1.49 -1.59 0.81
N LYS A 16 -1.07 -0.58 1.55
CA LYS A 16 -1.71 0.73 1.65
C LYS A 16 -0.99 1.72 0.74
N CYS A 17 -1.74 2.46 -0.06
CA CYS A 17 -1.22 3.54 -0.89
C CYS A 17 -0.48 4.57 0.00
N PRO A 18 0.73 5.01 -0.39
CA PRO A 18 1.53 5.92 0.43
C PRO A 18 1.07 7.38 0.36
N VAL A 19 0.20 7.73 -0.58
CA VAL A 19 -0.31 9.11 -0.73
C VAL A 19 -1.16 9.47 0.48
N ASP A 20 -0.84 10.61 1.10
CA ASP A 20 -1.63 11.18 2.20
C ASP A 20 -3.10 11.33 1.80
N ASN A 21 -4.00 10.92 2.71
CA ASN A 21 -5.45 10.94 2.51
C ASN A 21 -6.00 10.04 1.38
N CYS A 22 -5.19 9.19 0.73
CA CYS A 22 -5.74 8.22 -0.23
C CYS A 22 -6.54 7.11 0.47
N GLY A 23 -6.00 6.56 1.57
CA GLY A 23 -6.65 5.50 2.34
C GLY A 23 -6.78 4.15 1.61
N HIS A 24 -6.43 4.06 0.32
CA HIS A 24 -6.58 2.85 -0.47
C HIS A 24 -5.72 1.69 0.08
N ILE A 25 -6.37 0.56 0.34
CA ILE A 25 -5.75 -0.70 0.79
C ILE A 25 -6.17 -1.80 -0.18
N GLY A 26 -5.21 -2.55 -0.71
CA GLY A 26 -5.48 -3.65 -1.63
C GLY A 26 -4.30 -4.60 -1.75
N THR A 27 -4.46 -5.67 -2.51
CA THR A 27 -3.34 -6.60 -2.79
C THR A 27 -2.32 -6.00 -3.75
N ILE A 28 -2.70 -4.95 -4.48
CA ILE A 28 -1.82 -4.22 -5.40
C ILE A 28 -2.25 -2.76 -5.52
N ILE A 29 -1.28 -1.85 -5.54
CA ILE A 29 -1.52 -0.44 -5.92
C ILE A 29 -1.10 -0.27 -7.39
N THR A 30 -2.07 -0.24 -8.31
CA THR A 30 -1.81 -0.22 -9.76
C THR A 30 -1.22 1.12 -10.26
N LYS A 31 -0.60 1.12 -11.45
CA LYS A 31 -0.17 2.38 -12.09
C LYS A 31 -1.39 3.25 -12.43
N THR A 32 -2.49 2.60 -12.81
CA THR A 32 -3.77 3.23 -13.13
C THR A 32 -4.35 3.95 -11.91
N HIS A 33 -4.31 3.34 -10.72
CA HIS A 33 -4.71 4.01 -9.48
C HIS A 33 -3.96 5.34 -9.28
N CYS A 34 -2.63 5.33 -9.41
CA CYS A 34 -1.83 6.55 -9.24
C CYS A 34 -2.22 7.63 -10.27
N LYS A 35 -2.44 7.24 -11.53
CA LYS A 35 -2.80 8.18 -12.60
C LYS A 35 -4.21 8.76 -12.42
N LEU A 36 -5.21 7.93 -12.15
CA LEU A 36 -6.61 8.36 -12.09
C LEU A 36 -6.97 9.04 -10.77
N VAL A 37 -6.41 8.59 -9.66
CA VAL A 37 -6.76 9.08 -8.32
C VAL A 37 -5.86 10.23 -7.87
N HIS A 38 -4.58 10.24 -8.29
CA HIS A 38 -3.60 11.23 -7.83
C HIS A 38 -3.06 12.11 -8.95
N ASN A 39 -3.49 11.92 -10.20
CA ASN A 39 -2.92 12.58 -11.38
C ASN A 39 -1.38 12.50 -11.43
N MET A 40 -0.84 11.39 -10.93
CA MET A 40 0.60 11.19 -10.77
C MET A 40 1.03 9.84 -11.34
N THR A 41 2.23 9.79 -11.91
CA THR A 41 2.85 8.50 -12.21
C THR A 41 3.23 7.78 -10.92
N ARG A 42 3.26 6.45 -10.95
CA ARG A 42 3.72 5.63 -9.81
C ARG A 42 5.11 6.04 -9.34
N GLU A 43 5.98 6.46 -10.26
CA GLU A 43 7.34 6.92 -9.94
C GLU A 43 7.34 8.28 -9.24
N ALA A 44 6.46 9.21 -9.65
CA ALA A 44 6.26 10.47 -8.96
C ALA A 44 5.71 10.25 -7.54
N VAL A 45 4.73 9.35 -7.38
CA VAL A 45 4.22 8.94 -6.07
C VAL A 45 5.34 8.35 -5.22
N ARG A 46 6.16 7.45 -5.79
CA ARG A 46 7.32 6.87 -5.09
C ARG A 46 8.30 7.94 -4.61
N LYS A 47 8.65 8.89 -5.47
CA LYS A 47 9.62 9.94 -5.17
C LYS A 47 9.12 10.88 -4.08
N ARG A 48 7.81 11.15 -4.04
CA ARG A 48 7.19 12.12 -3.13
C ARG A 48 6.74 11.50 -1.80
N TYR A 49 6.11 10.34 -1.84
CA TYR A 49 5.47 9.70 -0.66
C TYR A 49 6.15 8.40 -0.23
N GLY A 50 7.07 7.87 -1.04
CA GLY A 50 7.75 6.61 -0.76
C GLY A 50 6.98 5.38 -1.25
N MET A 51 7.28 4.24 -0.64
CA MET A 51 6.70 2.93 -1.01
C MET A 51 5.38 2.67 -0.28
N PRO A 52 4.45 1.90 -0.90
CA PRO A 52 3.28 1.39 -0.19
C PRO A 52 3.65 0.66 1.10
N LYS A 53 2.86 0.89 2.16
CA LYS A 53 3.06 0.24 3.46
C LYS A 53 2.30 -1.08 3.49
N ARG A 54 2.94 -2.18 3.91
CA ARG A 54 2.21 -3.42 4.15
C ARG A 54 1.32 -3.29 5.38
N VAL A 55 0.10 -3.79 5.23
CA VAL A 55 -0.90 -3.93 6.27
C VAL A 55 -1.27 -5.40 6.29
N THR A 56 -0.70 -6.14 7.24
CA THR A 56 -1.11 -7.51 7.54
C THR A 56 -2.45 -7.44 8.26
N LYS A 57 -3.40 -8.32 7.94
CA LYS A 57 -4.48 -8.59 8.91
C LYS A 57 -3.78 -9.10 10.17
N VAL A 58 -3.94 -8.38 11.27
CA VAL A 58 -3.51 -8.83 12.60
C VAL A 58 -4.03 -10.25 12.82
N LYS A 59 -3.19 -11.07 13.44
CA LYS A 59 -3.48 -12.47 13.77
C LYS A 59 -4.83 -12.56 14.47
N GLU A 60 -5.59 -13.61 14.18
CA GLU A 60 -6.83 -14.02 14.89
C GLU A 60 -6.70 -14.08 16.43
N SER A 61 -5.48 -13.99 16.98
CA SER A 61 -5.16 -14.06 18.40
C SER A 61 -5.58 -12.83 19.24
N GLU A 62 -6.22 -11.80 18.67
CA GLU A 62 -6.79 -10.67 19.43
C GLU A 62 -8.33 -10.61 19.33
N ILE A 63 -8.98 -11.73 19.01
CA ILE A 63 -10.45 -11.85 19.00
C ILE A 63 -10.89 -13.02 19.89
N ASN A 64 -10.36 -13.09 21.12
CA ASN A 64 -11.05 -13.75 22.23
C ASN A 64 -10.42 -13.31 23.55
N GLY A 65 -11.05 -12.32 24.18
CA GLY A 65 -11.07 -12.18 25.63
C GLY A 65 -12.35 -12.80 26.15
#